data_AF-A0A420JBP0-F1
#
_entry.id   AF-A0A420JBP0-F1
#
_cell.length_a   1.000
_cell.length_b   1.000
_cell.length_c   1.000
_cell.angle_alpha   90.00
_cell.angle_beta   90.00
_cell.angle_gamma   90.00
#
_symmetry.space_group_name_H-M   'P 1'
#
loop_
_entity.id
_entity.type
_entity.pdbx_description
1 polymer ?
#
loop_
_entity_poly.entity_id
_entity_poly.type
_entity_poly.pdbx_seq_one_letter_code
_entity_poly.pdbx_strand_id
1 'polypeptide(L)'
;IWEEFNDEFSQFSETDFKAASISFQSGIRLYLRMNGVWVEQDGKRRTAIAKSLYNTLLEKTPTEWTLEKVSRSNKKFDSLKILHLMKNAASDQSSSSLKEKATSFLLTSTDAGT
;
A
#
# COMPACT_ATOMS: atom_id res chain seq x y z
N ILE A 1 16.55 0.93 3.51
CA ILE A 1 15.48 0.07 4.08
C ILE A 1 15.41 -1.32 3.44
N TRP A 2 14.99 -1.48 2.18
CA TRP A 2 14.91 -2.83 1.59
C TRP A 2 16.29 -3.47 1.42
N GLU A 3 17.27 -2.69 0.96
CA GLU A 3 18.67 -3.14 0.86
C GLU A 3 19.22 -3.51 2.24
N GLU A 4 19.08 -2.64 3.25
CA GLU A 4 19.45 -2.95 4.64
C GLU A 4 18.79 -4.23 5.18
N PHE A 5 17.50 -4.43 4.89
CA PHE A 5 16.80 -5.67 5.26
C PHE A 5 17.40 -6.89 4.54
N ASN A 6 17.77 -6.77 3.27
CA ASN A 6 18.45 -7.85 2.56
C ASN A 6 19.84 -8.13 3.14
N ASP A 7 20.61 -7.09 3.44
CA ASP A 7 21.95 -7.25 3.99
C ASP A 7 21.91 -7.93 5.36
N GLU A 8 21.06 -7.45 6.27
CA GLU A 8 20.92 -7.95 7.64
C GLU A 8 20.39 -9.39 7.68
N PHE A 9 19.42 -9.71 6.82
CA PHE A 9 18.74 -11.02 6.83
C PHE A 9 19.17 -11.92 5.66
N SER A 10 20.26 -11.60 4.95
CA SER A 10 20.74 -12.36 3.77
C SER A 10 20.94 -13.86 4.01
N GLN A 11 21.23 -14.23 5.26
CA GLN A 11 21.44 -15.62 5.68
C GLN A 11 20.19 -16.28 6.27
N PHE A 12 19.11 -15.53 6.50
CA PHE A 12 17.90 -16.07 7.11
C PHE A 12 17.12 -16.92 6.10
N SER A 13 16.68 -18.08 6.58
CA SER A 13 15.69 -18.93 5.93
C SER A 13 14.28 -18.67 6.43
N GLU A 14 13.27 -19.26 5.78
CA GLU A 14 11.89 -19.24 6.30
C GLU A 14 11.80 -19.82 7.72
N THR A 15 12.63 -20.82 8.05
CA THR A 15 12.65 -21.46 9.36
C THR A 15 13.17 -20.53 10.44
N ASP A 16 14.15 -19.69 10.13
CA ASP A 16 14.70 -18.71 11.07
C ASP A 16 13.65 -17.63 11.39
N PHE A 17 12.94 -17.15 10.36
CA PHE A 17 11.81 -16.25 10.59
C PHE A 17 10.67 -16.92 11.38
N LYS A 18 10.41 -18.22 11.19
CA LYS A 18 9.40 -18.97 11.97
C LYS A 18 9.81 -19.14 13.44
N ALA A 19 11.10 -19.31 13.71
CA ALA A 19 11.64 -19.43 15.06
C ALA A 19 11.60 -18.09 15.82
N ALA A 20 11.69 -16.97 15.09
CA ALA A 20 11.58 -15.64 15.68
C ALA A 20 10.17 -15.37 16.24
N SER A 21 10.08 -14.51 17.27
CA SER A 21 8.79 -14.20 17.90
C SER A 21 7.80 -13.53 16.92
N ILE A 22 6.50 -13.76 17.13
CA ILE A 22 5.44 -13.13 16.31
C ILE A 22 5.52 -11.61 16.37
N SER A 23 5.88 -11.05 17.53
CA SER A 23 6.07 -9.60 17.71
C SER A 23 7.20 -9.07 16.84
N PHE A 24 8.33 -9.77 16.79
CA PHE A 24 9.46 -9.42 15.93
C PHE A 24 9.09 -9.49 14.45
N GLN A 25 8.48 -10.61 14.01
CA GLN A 25 8.01 -10.77 12.63
C GLN A 25 7.03 -9.66 12.24
N SER A 26 6.09 -9.33 13.13
CA SER A 26 5.10 -8.27 12.90
C SER A 26 5.75 -6.88 12.84
N GLY A 27 6.76 -6.64 13.68
CA GLY A 27 7.55 -5.41 13.70
C GLY A 27 8.27 -5.17 12.39
N ILE A 28 9.03 -6.16 11.91
CA ILE A 28 9.74 -6.06 10.62
C ILE A 28 8.75 -5.81 9.49
N ARG A 29 7.67 -6.60 9.42
CA ARG A 29 6.68 -6.45 8.35
C ARG A 29 6.05 -5.05 8.37
N LEU A 30 5.76 -4.51 9.55
CA LEU A 30 5.23 -3.16 9.68
C LEU A 30 6.26 -2.11 9.22
N TYR A 31 7.51 -2.24 9.68
CA TYR A 31 8.59 -1.32 9.33
C TYR A 31 8.82 -1.22 7.82
N LEU A 32 8.95 -2.37 7.14
CA LEU A 32 9.08 -2.44 5.68
C LEU A 32 7.91 -1.73 4.98
N ARG A 33 6.69 -2.01 5.43
CA ARG A 33 5.45 -1.46 4.86
C ARG A 33 5.29 0.03 5.04
N MET A 34 5.67 0.58 6.19
CA MET A 34 5.67 2.02 6.45
C MET A 34 6.65 2.76 5.54
N ASN A 35 7.71 2.07 5.10
CA ASN A 35 8.82 2.62 4.33
C ASN A 35 8.78 2.32 2.82
N GLY A 36 7.61 2.01 2.25
CA GLY A 36 7.50 1.87 0.79
C GLY A 36 7.64 0.46 0.25
N VAL A 37 8.01 -0.53 1.08
CA VAL A 37 8.16 -1.92 0.66
C VAL A 37 6.85 -2.65 0.90
N TRP A 38 6.25 -3.19 -0.15
CA TRP A 38 5.08 -4.02 0.00
C TRP A 38 5.47 -5.38 0.57
N VAL A 39 4.79 -5.80 1.62
CA VAL A 39 4.89 -7.15 2.18
C VAL A 39 3.48 -7.70 2.29
N GLU A 40 3.30 -8.95 1.86
CA GLU A 40 2.00 -9.59 1.85
C GLU A 40 1.35 -9.59 3.25
N GLN A 41 0.08 -9.18 3.27
CA GLN A 41 -0.76 -9.21 4.47
C GLN A 41 -1.93 -10.14 4.16
N ASP A 42 -1.93 -11.33 4.74
CA ASP A 42 -2.99 -12.29 4.50
C ASP A 42 -4.36 -11.76 4.93
N GLY A 43 -5.27 -11.72 3.96
CA GLY A 43 -6.66 -11.39 4.21
C GLY A 43 -7.53 -12.60 4.54
N LYS A 44 -7.26 -13.80 3.99
CA LYS A 44 -8.23 -14.91 4.08
C LYS A 44 -7.68 -16.34 4.16
N ARG A 45 -6.41 -16.62 3.82
CA ARG A 45 -5.83 -17.98 3.93
C ARG A 45 -4.31 -17.94 4.21
N ARG A 46 -3.99 -17.75 5.50
CA ARG A 46 -2.75 -18.16 6.21
C ARG A 46 -1.47 -18.34 5.36
N THR A 47 -0.91 -17.28 4.81
CA THR A 47 0.55 -17.17 4.77
C THR A 47 1.02 -16.80 6.18
N ALA A 48 2.04 -17.48 6.69
CA ALA A 48 2.63 -17.08 7.97
C ALA A 48 3.44 -15.80 7.76
N ILE A 49 3.46 -14.87 8.72
CA ILE A 49 4.24 -13.62 8.61
C ILE A 49 5.70 -13.93 8.23
N ALA A 50 6.27 -14.97 8.83
CA ALA A 50 7.58 -15.51 8.49
C ALA A 50 7.76 -15.82 7.00
N LYS A 51 6.76 -16.45 6.36
CA LYS A 51 6.81 -16.76 4.94
C LYS A 51 6.70 -15.51 4.07
N SER A 52 5.88 -14.54 4.46
CA SER A 52 5.82 -13.25 3.75
C SER A 52 7.16 -12.50 3.83
N LEU A 53 7.81 -12.48 5.00
CA LEU A 53 9.13 -11.87 5.17
C LEU A 53 10.20 -12.58 4.34
N TYR A 54 10.22 -13.91 4.37
CA TYR A 54 11.14 -14.71 3.58
C TYR A 54 10.93 -14.50 2.08
N ASN A 55 9.68 -14.48 1.61
CA ASN A 55 9.38 -14.18 0.22
C ASN A 55 9.90 -12.79 -0.19
N THR A 56 9.71 -11.76 0.67
CA THR A 56 10.23 -10.42 0.43
C THR A 56 11.77 -10.37 0.40
N LEU A 57 12.44 -11.20 1.19
CA LEU A 57 13.90 -11.36 1.16
C LEU A 57 14.41 -11.98 -0.15
N LEU A 58 13.60 -12.83 -0.80
CA LEU A 58 13.95 -13.45 -2.08
C LEU A 58 13.67 -12.56 -3.31
N GLU A 59 13.01 -11.42 -3.12
CA GLU A 59 12.73 -10.50 -4.22
C GLU A 59 14.06 -9.97 -4.80
N LYS A 60 14.13 -9.78 -6.12
CA LYS A 60 15.30 -9.13 -6.75
C LYS A 60 15.24 -7.61 -6.66
N THR A 61 14.02 -7.09 -6.56
CA THR A 61 13.69 -5.67 -6.49
C THR A 61 12.50 -5.54 -5.56
N PRO A 62 12.44 -4.51 -4.69
CA PRO A 62 11.35 -4.37 -3.74
C PRO A 62 10.03 -4.21 -4.47
N THR A 63 9.05 -5.04 -4.13
CA THR A 63 7.69 -4.85 -4.59
C THR A 63 7.14 -3.54 -4.03
N GLU A 64 6.69 -2.65 -4.91
CA GLU A 64 6.16 -1.36 -4.50
C GLU A 64 4.67 -1.44 -4.16
N TRP A 65 4.23 -0.46 -3.38
CA TRP A 65 2.81 -0.26 -3.11
C TRP A 65 2.07 0.23 -4.35
N THR A 66 0.91 -0.37 -4.62
CA THR A 66 -0.07 0.17 -5.56
C THR A 66 -1.07 1.05 -4.83
N LEU A 67 -1.61 2.04 -5.53
CA LEU A 67 -2.57 2.97 -4.94
C LEU A 67 -3.79 2.28 -4.32
N GLU A 68 -4.33 1.27 -4.99
CA GLU A 68 -5.45 0.47 -4.50
C GLU A 68 -5.12 -0.20 -3.16
N LYS A 69 -3.93 -0.78 -3.04
CA LYS A 69 -3.46 -1.44 -1.80
C LYS A 69 -3.26 -0.44 -0.68
N VAL A 70 -2.71 0.74 -0.98
CA VAL A 70 -2.50 1.82 0.01
C VAL A 70 -3.85 2.33 0.53
N SER A 71 -4.81 2.57 -0.36
CA SER A 71 -6.13 3.11 -0.01
C SER A 71 -6.96 2.14 0.83
N ARG A 72 -6.77 0.83 0.65
CA ARG A 72 -7.38 -0.21 1.50
C ARG A 72 -6.64 -0.44 2.81
N SER A 73 -5.47 0.16 2.97
CA SER A 73 -4.64 0.02 4.15
C SER A 73 -5.03 1.12 5.17
N ASN A 74 -5.49 0.72 6.34
CA ASN A 74 -5.71 1.63 7.47
C ASN A 74 -4.41 1.95 8.23
N LYS A 75 -3.29 2.12 7.52
CA LYS A 75 -1.95 2.33 8.10
C LYS A 75 -1.46 3.74 7.84
N LYS A 76 -0.65 4.25 8.77
CA LYS A 76 0.15 5.46 8.58
C LYS A 76 1.45 5.06 7.87
N PHE A 77 1.88 5.88 6.93
CA PHE A 77 3.06 5.63 6.10
C PHE A 77 4.07 6.76 6.29
N ASP A 78 5.34 6.39 6.37
CA ASP A 78 6.46 7.34 6.49
C ASP A 78 7.14 7.59 5.12
N SER A 79 6.81 6.77 4.13
CA SER A 79 7.29 6.93 2.76
C SER A 79 6.61 8.09 2.04
N LEU A 80 7.38 9.12 1.67
CA LEU A 80 6.93 10.23 0.81
C LEU A 80 6.32 9.73 -0.51
N LYS A 81 6.85 8.63 -1.06
CA LYS A 81 6.33 8.01 -2.29
C LYS A 81 4.90 7.49 -2.08
N ILE A 82 4.65 6.79 -0.98
CA ILE A 82 3.29 6.32 -0.64
C ILE A 82 2.36 7.52 -0.38
N LEU A 83 2.82 8.53 0.35
CA LEU A 83 2.02 9.74 0.59
C LEU A 83 1.65 10.45 -0.73
N HIS A 84 2.57 10.50 -1.68
CA HIS A 84 2.30 11.05 -3.01
C HIS A 84 1.26 10.22 -3.78
N LEU A 85 1.35 8.87 -3.74
CA LEU A 85 0.33 8.00 -4.31
C LEU A 85 -1.06 8.32 -3.73
N MET A 86 -1.16 8.43 -2.39
CA MET A 86 -2.43 8.76 -1.71
C MET A 86 -2.99 10.12 -2.13
N LYS A 87 -2.12 11.13 -2.25
CA LYS A 87 -2.52 12.50 -2.62
C LYS A 87 -3.09 12.57 -4.04
N ASN A 88 -2.45 11.89 -4.99
CA ASN A 88 -2.90 11.89 -6.39
C ASN A 88 -4.28 11.22 -6.55
N ALA A 89 -4.56 10.20 -5.74
CA ALA A 89 -5.88 9.57 -5.72
C ALA A 89 -6.99 10.49 -5.22
N ALA A 90 -6.68 11.35 -4.25
CA ALA A 90 -7.62 12.32 -3.71
C ALA A 90 -7.92 13.46 -4.71
N SER A 91 -6.94 13.89 -5.51
CA SER A 91 -7.17 14.89 -6.56
C SER A 91 -8.05 14.35 -7.70
N ASP A 92 -7.90 13.08 -8.06
CA ASP A 92 -8.72 12.46 -9.12
C ASP A 92 -10.20 12.35 -8.70
N GLN A 93 -10.47 12.04 -7.43
CA GLN A 93 -11.82 12.01 -6.84
C GLN A 93 -12.47 13.40 -6.70
N SER A 94 -11.68 14.46 -6.49
CA SER A 94 -12.20 15.83 -6.40
C SER A 94 -12.61 16.38 -7.77
N SER A 95 -12.01 15.88 -8.86
CA SER A 95 -12.27 16.34 -10.23
C SER A 95 -13.55 15.75 -10.86
N SER A 96 -14.01 14.58 -10.43
CA SER A 96 -15.23 13.95 -10.97
C SER A 96 -16.52 14.55 -10.38
N SER A 97 -16.52 14.92 -9.10
CA SER A 97 -17.69 15.49 -8.42
C SER A 97 -18.08 16.89 -8.92
N LEU A 98 -17.11 17.69 -9.37
CA LEU A 98 -17.38 19.03 -9.93
C LEU A 98 -17.91 18.97 -11.36
N LYS A 99 -17.57 17.93 -12.14
CA LYS A 99 -18.09 17.77 -13.51
C LYS A 99 -19.56 17.38 -13.52
N GLU A 100 -20.03 16.49 -12.64
CA GLU A 100 -21.45 16.10 -12.57
C GLU A 100 -22.38 17.22 -12.07
N LYS A 101 -21.90 18.10 -11.16
CA LYS A 101 -22.65 19.28 -10.73
C LYS A 101 -22.74 20.38 -11.81
N ALA A 102 -21.74 20.48 -12.69
CA ALA A 102 -21.78 21.45 -13.78
C ALA A 102 -22.72 21.03 -14.92
N THR A 103 -22.80 19.73 -15.24
CA THR A 103 -23.69 19.22 -16.29
C THR A 103 -25.17 19.28 -15.89
N SER A 104 -25.49 19.06 -14.60
CA SER A 104 -26.87 19.16 -14.11
C SER A 104 -27.39 20.61 -14.04
N PHE A 105 -26.51 21.58 -13.82
CA PHE A 105 -26.89 23.00 -13.82
C PHE A 105 -27.19 23.54 -15.22
N LEU A 106 -26.46 23.10 -16.26
CA LEU A 106 -26.64 23.58 -17.64
C LEU A 106 -27.85 22.98 -18.38
N LEU A 107 -28.40 21.86 -17.91
CA LEU A 107 -29.56 21.19 -18.52
C LEU A 107 -30.94 21.70 -18.03
N THR A 108 -30.98 22.65 -17.10
CA THR A 108 -32.25 23.15 -16.50
C THR A 108 -32.62 24.58 -16.90
N SER A 109 -31.89 25.22 -17.82
CA SER A 109 -32.12 26.63 -18.20
C SER A 109 -32.53 26.85 -19.66
N THR A 110 -33.06 25.83 -20.35
CA THR A 110 -33.52 25.99 -21.73
C THR A 110 -34.97 25.53 -21.90
N ASP A 111 -35.90 26.19 -21.22
CA ASP A 111 -37.28 26.25 -21.69
C ASP A 111 -37.93 27.57 -21.28
N ALA A 112 -37.76 28.58 -22.15
CA ALA A 112 -38.55 29.80 -22.14
C ALA A 112 -38.65 30.31 -23.57
N GLY A 113 -39.87 30.25 -24.12
CA GLY A 113 -40.24 30.80 -25.42
C GLY A 113 -40.66 29.68 -26.38
N THR A 114 -41.93 29.54 -26.75
CA THR A 114 -42.90 30.61 -27.07
C THR A 114 -44.33 30.06 -26.98
#